data_AF-A0A8C2KW36-F1
#
_entry.id   AF-A0A8C2KW36-F1
#
_cell.length_a   1.000
_cell.length_b   1.000
_cell.length_c   1.000
_cell.angle_alpha   90.00
_cell.angle_beta   90.00
_cell.angle_gamma   90.00
#
_symmetry.space_group_name_H-M   'P 1'
#
loop_
_entity.id
_entity.type
_entity.pdbx_description
1 polymer ?
#
loop_
_entity_poly.entity_id
_entity_poly.type
_entity_poly.pdbx_seq_one_letter_code
_entity_poly.pdbx_strand_id
1 'polypeptide(L)'
;MAVREKIFNIIISCFKYHGAETTDTPLCVNKLVDKLDKMPWEDVKKEMVNENGLSADVADQIGEYISMQAPQTVPEQTGLRWLTDMKLLFSYLELFQVTDKVVFDLSLARGLEYYTGISVGSVAGGGRYDGLVGMFDPKGRKVSALGLRGSFPSWSRRLFIFNEKVRTTETQVLVASAKEKLLEERLKLTSELWNAGIKVFLYEKNLMLLSQLQHCEETGIPLVAIIGEQELSNCAT
;
A
#
# COMPACT_ATOMS: atom_id res chain seq x y z
N MET A 1 29.35 10.74 -1.85
CA MET A 1 30.27 9.71 -2.37
C MET A 1 30.65 8.65 -1.33
N ALA A 2 31.23 8.99 -0.17
CA ALA A 2 31.79 8.00 0.79
C ALA A 2 30.83 7.03 1.55
N VAL A 3 29.51 7.05 1.30
CA VAL A 3 28.53 6.13 1.96
C VAL A 3 27.89 5.17 0.96
N ARG A 4 27.73 5.63 -0.30
CA ARG A 4 27.51 4.75 -1.44
C ARG A 4 28.60 3.69 -1.45
N GLU A 5 29.87 4.09 -1.38
CA GLU A 5 31.00 3.15 -1.28
C GLU A 5 30.94 2.19 -0.09
N LYS A 6 30.38 2.57 1.07
CA LYS A 6 30.35 1.69 2.25
C LYS A 6 29.29 0.59 2.11
N ILE A 7 28.10 0.93 1.63
CA ILE A 7 27.03 -0.06 1.41
C ILE A 7 27.34 -0.89 0.17
N PHE A 8 27.86 -0.26 -0.88
CA PHE A 8 28.38 -0.95 -2.05
C PHE A 8 29.52 -1.88 -1.65
N ASN A 9 30.48 -1.47 -0.79
CA ASN A 9 31.54 -2.34 -0.27
C ASN A 9 31.03 -3.46 0.63
N ILE A 10 29.88 -3.33 1.29
CA ILE A 10 29.29 -4.39 2.12
C ILE A 10 28.67 -5.46 1.22
N ILE A 11 27.86 -5.05 0.25
CA ILE A 11 27.27 -5.93 -0.76
C ILE A 11 28.39 -6.55 -1.62
N ILE A 12 29.36 -5.74 -2.05
CA ILE A 12 30.60 -6.18 -2.71
C ILE A 12 31.44 -7.05 -1.79
N SER A 13 31.50 -6.87 -0.47
CA SER A 13 32.28 -7.77 0.40
C SER A 13 31.63 -9.14 0.49
N CYS A 14 30.30 -9.20 0.52
CA CYS A 14 29.57 -10.46 0.37
C CYS A 14 29.80 -11.05 -1.03
N PHE A 15 29.78 -10.26 -2.10
CA PHE A 15 30.02 -10.78 -3.47
C PHE A 15 31.50 -11.09 -3.79
N LYS A 16 32.46 -10.37 -3.20
CA LYS A 16 33.92 -10.57 -3.33
C LYS A 16 34.41 -11.72 -2.49
N TYR A 17 33.82 -11.96 -1.31
CA TYR A 17 34.09 -13.17 -0.52
C TYR A 17 33.80 -14.44 -1.34
N HIS A 18 32.88 -14.36 -2.29
CA HIS A 18 32.54 -15.45 -3.20
C HIS A 18 33.20 -15.32 -4.59
N GLY A 19 33.87 -14.21 -4.95
CA GLY A 19 34.73 -14.12 -6.15
C GLY A 19 34.21 -13.27 -7.32
N ALA A 20 33.25 -12.37 -7.11
CA ALA A 20 32.85 -11.38 -8.13
C ALA A 20 33.80 -10.16 -8.13
N GLU A 21 34.69 -10.05 -9.12
CA GLU A 21 35.80 -9.06 -9.14
C GLU A 21 35.59 -7.81 -10.03
N THR A 22 34.54 -7.71 -10.85
CA THR A 22 34.39 -6.59 -11.79
C THR A 22 33.53 -5.42 -11.26
N THR A 23 33.83 -4.20 -11.71
CA THR A 23 33.35 -2.95 -11.12
C THR A 23 31.87 -2.63 -11.43
N ASP A 24 31.23 -3.36 -12.36
CA ASP A 24 29.83 -3.20 -12.78
C ASP A 24 28.89 -4.34 -12.34
N THR A 25 29.42 -5.46 -11.85
CA THR A 25 28.63 -6.66 -11.47
C THR A 25 27.58 -6.42 -10.37
N PRO A 26 27.79 -5.58 -9.34
CA PRO A 26 26.86 -5.51 -8.20
C PRO A 26 25.48 -4.94 -8.54
N LEU A 27 25.42 -3.93 -9.42
CA LEU A 27 24.14 -3.32 -9.83
C LEU A 27 23.38 -4.22 -10.80
N CYS A 28 24.11 -4.93 -11.68
CA CYS A 28 23.52 -5.90 -12.60
C CYS A 28 22.97 -7.12 -11.87
N VAL A 29 23.74 -7.72 -10.96
CA VAL A 29 23.28 -8.84 -10.11
C VAL A 29 22.03 -8.44 -9.32
N ASN A 30 21.99 -7.22 -8.81
CA ASN A 30 20.84 -6.72 -8.07
C ASN A 30 19.56 -6.63 -8.90
N LYS A 31 19.68 -6.09 -10.12
CA LYS A 31 18.56 -6.05 -11.08
C LYS A 31 18.07 -7.44 -11.44
N LEU A 32 18.95 -8.43 -11.47
CA LEU A 32 18.57 -9.83 -11.70
C LEU A 32 17.87 -10.44 -10.49
N VAL A 33 18.31 -10.13 -9.28
CA VAL A 33 17.65 -10.57 -8.04
C VAL A 33 16.23 -10.00 -7.93
N ASP A 34 15.98 -8.74 -8.32
CA ASP A 34 14.62 -8.16 -8.38
C ASP A 34 13.70 -8.87 -9.39
N LYS A 35 14.25 -9.59 -10.38
CA LYS A 35 13.45 -10.40 -11.31
C LYS A 35 12.92 -11.69 -10.68
N LEU A 36 13.42 -12.11 -9.51
CA LEU A 36 12.93 -13.31 -8.82
C LEU A 36 11.46 -13.20 -8.39
N ASP A 37 10.94 -11.97 -8.27
CA ASP A 37 9.50 -11.74 -8.07
C ASP A 37 8.64 -12.17 -9.29
N LYS A 38 9.25 -12.30 -10.47
CA LYS A 38 8.55 -12.52 -11.75
C LYS A 38 8.98 -13.79 -12.48
N MET A 39 10.17 -14.32 -12.18
CA MET A 39 10.79 -15.43 -12.90
C MET A 39 11.44 -16.42 -11.93
N PRO A 40 11.52 -17.71 -12.29
CA PRO A 40 12.12 -18.73 -11.43
C PRO A 40 13.64 -18.56 -11.32
N TRP A 41 14.20 -19.05 -10.21
CA TRP A 41 15.63 -18.99 -9.90
C TRP A 41 16.52 -19.55 -11.03
N GLU A 42 16.11 -20.64 -11.68
CA GLU A 42 16.85 -21.27 -12.78
C GLU A 42 17.14 -20.33 -13.95
N ASP A 43 16.17 -19.48 -14.29
CA ASP A 43 16.32 -18.52 -15.40
C ASP A 43 17.19 -17.34 -14.98
N VAL A 44 17.05 -16.88 -13.73
CA VAL A 44 17.90 -15.84 -13.14
C VAL A 44 19.35 -16.31 -13.03
N LYS A 45 19.60 -17.56 -12.63
CA LYS A 45 20.93 -18.17 -12.56
C LYS A 45 21.58 -18.24 -13.94
N LYS A 46 20.84 -18.63 -14.99
CA LYS A 46 21.35 -18.62 -16.37
C LYS A 46 21.74 -17.22 -16.83
N GLU A 47 20.94 -16.21 -16.50
CA GLU A 47 21.24 -14.81 -16.85
C GLU A 47 22.48 -14.30 -16.08
N MET A 48 22.63 -14.67 -14.80
CA MET A 48 23.82 -14.35 -14.01
C MET A 48 25.11 -14.94 -14.58
N VAL A 49 25.08 -16.20 -15.03
CA VAL A 49 26.26 -16.89 -15.57
C VAL A 49 26.57 -16.45 -17.00
N ASN A 50 25.56 -16.39 -17.87
CA ASN A 50 25.76 -16.16 -19.30
C ASN A 50 25.94 -14.69 -19.67
N GLU A 51 25.23 -13.76 -19.02
CA GLU A 51 25.26 -12.34 -19.38
C GLU A 51 26.21 -11.51 -18.51
N ASN A 52 26.35 -11.87 -17.23
CA ASN A 52 27.22 -11.16 -16.28
C ASN A 52 28.58 -11.84 -16.03
N GLY A 53 28.82 -13.03 -16.62
CA GLY A 53 30.10 -13.72 -16.54
C GLY A 53 30.47 -14.22 -15.13
N LEU A 54 29.48 -14.46 -14.28
CA LEU A 54 29.71 -15.05 -12.95
C LEU A 54 29.99 -16.55 -13.07
N SER A 55 30.85 -17.08 -12.19
CA SER A 55 31.02 -18.53 -12.08
C SER A 55 29.76 -19.19 -11.52
N ALA A 56 29.49 -20.42 -11.96
CA ALA A 56 28.32 -21.19 -11.52
C ALA A 56 28.28 -21.38 -10.00
N ASP A 57 29.45 -21.61 -9.37
CA ASP A 57 29.58 -21.78 -7.92
C ASP A 57 29.12 -20.53 -7.15
N VAL A 58 29.41 -19.34 -7.68
CA VAL A 58 29.03 -18.07 -7.07
C VAL A 58 27.54 -17.83 -7.21
N ALA A 59 26.98 -18.14 -8.38
CA ALA A 59 25.54 -18.06 -8.56
C ALA A 59 24.80 -19.01 -7.61
N ASP A 60 25.29 -20.24 -7.43
CA ASP A 60 24.71 -21.21 -6.48
C ASP A 60 24.76 -20.72 -5.04
N GLN A 61 25.89 -20.17 -4.59
CA GLN A 61 26.00 -19.58 -3.25
C GLN A 61 25.03 -18.40 -3.07
N ILE A 62 24.87 -17.55 -4.09
CA ILE A 62 23.90 -16.45 -4.05
C ILE A 62 22.47 -17.00 -3.89
N GLY A 63 22.15 -18.10 -4.58
CA GLY A 63 20.85 -18.77 -4.47
C GLY A 63 20.57 -19.32 -3.07
N GLU A 64 21.59 -19.91 -2.42
CA GLU A 64 21.49 -20.36 -1.04
C GLU A 64 21.18 -19.21 -0.08
N TYR A 65 21.86 -18.07 -0.23
CA TYR A 65 21.61 -16.89 0.61
C TYR A 65 20.25 -16.25 0.36
N ILE A 66 19.81 -16.13 -0.89
CA ILE A 66 18.49 -15.56 -1.21
C ILE A 66 17.35 -16.43 -0.68
N SER A 67 17.57 -17.75 -0.62
CA SER A 67 16.59 -18.69 -0.08
C SER A 67 16.48 -18.64 1.45
N MET A 68 17.34 -17.89 2.14
CA MET A 68 17.26 -17.72 3.59
C MET A 68 16.17 -16.72 3.98
N GLN A 69 15.16 -17.19 4.70
CA GLN A 69 14.01 -16.38 5.14
C GLN A 69 14.13 -15.87 6.59
N ALA A 70 15.26 -16.09 7.25
CA ALA A 70 15.44 -15.72 8.65
C ALA A 70 16.78 -14.98 8.86
N PRO A 71 16.81 -13.91 9.68
CA PRO A 71 18.07 -13.25 10.05
C PRO A 71 19.01 -14.17 10.84
N GLN A 72 18.44 -15.12 11.59
CA GLN A 72 19.18 -16.03 12.48
C GLN A 72 19.91 -17.15 11.73
N THR A 73 19.53 -17.42 10.49
CA THR A 73 20.20 -18.43 9.65
C THR A 73 21.43 -17.86 8.94
N VAL A 74 21.63 -16.54 8.99
CA VAL A 74 22.81 -15.89 8.39
C VAL A 74 24.01 -16.07 9.33
N PRO A 75 25.14 -16.64 8.86
CA PRO A 75 26.31 -16.86 9.70
C PRO A 75 26.83 -15.56 10.33
N GLU A 76 26.94 -15.54 11.66
CA GLU A 76 27.36 -14.37 12.46
C GLU A 76 28.83 -13.96 12.23
N GLN A 77 29.60 -14.79 11.51
CA GLN A 77 31.04 -14.66 11.32
C GLN A 77 31.50 -13.40 10.55
N THR A 78 30.60 -12.65 9.93
CA THR A 78 30.97 -11.55 9.02
C THR A 78 31.02 -10.17 9.67
N GLY A 79 30.73 -9.99 10.97
CA GLY A 79 30.87 -8.69 11.64
C GLY A 79 30.04 -7.56 11.00
N LEU A 80 28.98 -7.93 10.29
CA LEU A 80 28.20 -7.04 9.47
C LEU A 80 27.22 -6.24 10.32
N ARG A 81 27.44 -4.92 10.40
CA ARG A 81 26.60 -3.96 11.14
C ARG A 81 25.10 -4.10 10.85
N TRP A 82 24.73 -4.47 9.62
CA TRP A 82 23.33 -4.64 9.24
C TRP A 82 22.65 -5.82 9.93
N LEU A 83 23.37 -6.90 10.26
CA LEU A 83 22.80 -8.03 11.02
C LEU A 83 22.42 -7.60 12.44
N THR A 84 23.26 -6.75 13.05
CA THR A 84 22.95 -6.16 14.36
C THR A 84 21.73 -5.27 14.29
N ASP A 85 21.65 -4.41 13.27
CA ASP A 85 20.51 -3.52 13.06
C ASP A 85 19.21 -4.32 12.77
N MET A 86 19.30 -5.45 12.06
CA MET A 86 18.15 -6.35 11.81
C MET A 86 17.70 -7.09 13.07
N LYS A 87 18.64 -7.65 13.85
CA LYS A 87 18.30 -8.26 15.16
C LYS A 87 17.59 -7.24 16.07
N LEU A 88 18.07 -6.00 16.08
CA LEU A 88 17.44 -4.91 16.83
C LEU A 88 16.04 -4.58 16.29
N LEU A 89 15.86 -4.50 14.97
CA LEU A 89 14.55 -4.29 14.37
C LEU A 89 13.55 -5.38 14.78
N PHE A 90 13.94 -6.66 14.69
CA PHE A 90 13.08 -7.77 15.09
C PHE A 90 12.72 -7.71 16.58
N SER A 91 13.66 -7.32 17.45
CA SER A 91 13.33 -7.09 18.87
C SER A 91 12.28 -6.00 19.07
N TYR A 92 12.30 -4.94 18.26
CA TYR A 92 11.27 -3.89 18.31
C TYR A 92 9.93 -4.37 17.73
N LEU A 93 9.95 -5.17 16.67
CA LEU A 93 8.75 -5.76 16.08
C LEU A 93 8.06 -6.74 17.04
N GLU A 94 8.84 -7.48 17.82
CA GLU A 94 8.33 -8.34 18.91
C GLU A 94 7.65 -7.52 19.99
N LEU A 95 8.24 -6.40 20.42
CA LEU A 95 7.61 -5.48 21.37
C LEU A 95 6.30 -4.88 20.82
N PHE A 96 6.24 -4.61 19.52
CA PHE A 96 5.02 -4.13 18.86
C PHE A 96 4.01 -5.23 18.52
N GLN A 97 4.35 -6.51 18.76
CA GLN A 97 3.49 -7.67 18.49
C GLN A 97 3.02 -7.77 17.02
N VAL A 98 3.89 -7.39 16.08
CA VAL A 98 3.60 -7.44 14.63
C VAL A 98 4.52 -8.40 13.88
N THR A 99 5.27 -9.24 14.58
CA THR A 99 6.22 -10.19 13.98
C THR A 99 5.54 -11.18 13.05
N ASP A 100 4.26 -11.49 13.26
CA ASP A 100 3.45 -12.36 12.39
C ASP A 100 3.16 -11.75 11.01
N LYS A 101 3.33 -10.43 10.86
CA LYS A 101 3.11 -9.70 9.60
C LYS A 101 4.41 -9.40 8.83
N VAL A 102 5.57 -9.71 9.42
CA VAL A 102 6.87 -9.36 8.85
C VAL A 102 7.63 -10.61 8.45
N VAL A 103 7.99 -10.70 7.18
CA VAL A 103 8.84 -11.75 6.63
C VAL A 103 10.17 -11.12 6.24
N PHE A 104 11.27 -11.74 6.67
CA PHE A 104 12.61 -11.35 6.24
C PHE A 104 12.91 -11.99 4.89
N ASP A 105 13.17 -11.17 3.88
CA ASP A 105 13.39 -11.62 2.51
C ASP A 105 14.61 -10.91 1.92
N LEU A 106 15.64 -11.69 1.58
CA LEU A 106 16.88 -11.21 0.97
C LEU A 106 16.77 -11.01 -0.55
N SER A 107 15.72 -11.53 -1.19
CA SER A 107 15.43 -11.27 -2.59
C SER A 107 14.93 -9.83 -2.83
N LEU A 108 14.47 -9.15 -1.77
CA LEU A 108 13.88 -7.82 -1.86
C LEU A 108 14.96 -6.73 -2.03
N ALA A 109 15.40 -6.54 -3.27
CA ALA A 109 16.49 -5.66 -3.63
C ALA A 109 16.03 -4.39 -4.40
N ARG A 110 14.99 -3.70 -3.93
CA ARG A 110 14.42 -2.54 -4.64
C ARG A 110 15.05 -1.20 -4.24
N GLY A 111 15.31 -0.34 -5.22
CA GLY A 111 15.61 1.09 -5.01
C GLY A 111 16.98 1.40 -4.38
N LEU A 112 17.95 0.50 -4.54
CA LEU A 112 19.31 0.63 -3.97
C LEU A 112 20.14 1.80 -4.52
N GLU A 113 19.62 2.51 -5.52
CA GLU A 113 20.21 3.77 -5.98
C GLU A 113 20.19 4.86 -4.90
N TYR A 114 19.21 4.80 -3.98
CA TYR A 114 19.04 5.81 -2.92
C TYR A 114 18.77 5.24 -1.52
N TYR A 115 18.29 4.00 -1.39
CA TYR A 115 18.15 3.38 -0.07
C TYR A 115 19.50 2.99 0.52
N THR A 116 19.68 3.34 1.79
CA THR A 116 20.90 3.12 2.58
C THR A 116 20.68 2.12 3.73
N GLY A 117 19.51 1.50 3.83
CA GLY A 117 19.16 0.58 4.91
C GLY A 117 17.98 -0.30 4.53
N ILE A 118 17.14 -0.63 5.52
CA ILE A 118 15.96 -1.50 5.34
C ILE A 118 15.04 -0.95 4.24
N SER A 119 14.52 -1.85 3.40
CA SER A 119 13.51 -1.58 2.38
C SER A 119 12.30 -2.52 2.55
N VAL A 120 11.11 -2.06 2.16
CA VAL A 120 9.84 -2.81 2.18
C VAL A 120 9.07 -2.65 0.86
N GLY A 121 8.22 -3.62 0.49
CA GLY A 121 7.75 -3.81 -0.89
C GLY A 121 6.25 -3.97 -1.19
N SER A 122 5.99 -3.82 -2.49
CA SER A 122 4.78 -4.02 -3.30
C SER A 122 3.61 -3.02 -3.19
N VAL A 123 2.82 -3.00 -2.11
CA VAL A 123 1.65 -2.08 -1.99
C VAL A 123 1.98 -0.78 -1.27
N ALA A 124 2.88 -0.88 -0.29
CA ALA A 124 3.58 0.25 0.28
C ALA A 124 5.08 -0.03 0.15
N GLY A 125 5.79 0.89 -0.51
CA GLY A 125 7.23 0.82 -0.69
C GLY A 125 7.90 1.86 0.20
N GLY A 126 8.97 1.50 0.88
CA GLY A 126 9.64 2.42 1.78
C GLY A 126 11.00 1.92 2.21
N GLY A 127 11.75 2.79 2.89
CA GLY A 127 13.06 2.45 3.42
C GLY A 127 13.84 3.66 3.91
N ARG A 128 15.03 3.38 4.43
CA ARG A 128 15.95 4.39 4.97
C ARG A 128 16.85 4.95 3.88
N TYR A 129 17.00 6.27 3.76
CA TYR A 129 17.78 6.96 2.72
C TYR A 129 18.58 8.15 3.27
N ASP A 130 19.64 7.87 4.01
CA ASP A 130 20.43 8.89 4.71
C ASP A 130 21.30 9.76 3.79
N GLY A 131 21.49 9.33 2.54
CA GLY A 131 22.34 9.99 1.55
C GLY A 131 21.61 10.98 0.64
N LEU A 132 20.29 10.87 0.51
CA LEU A 132 19.51 11.56 -0.52
C LEU A 132 19.53 13.08 -0.32
N VAL A 133 19.27 13.54 0.90
CA VAL A 133 19.22 14.98 1.23
C VAL A 133 20.59 15.64 1.01
N GLY A 134 21.68 14.90 1.28
CA GLY A 134 23.04 15.39 1.08
C GLY A 134 23.42 15.59 -0.39
N MET A 135 22.65 15.06 -1.35
CA MET A 135 22.85 15.33 -2.78
C MET A 135 22.31 16.71 -3.20
N PHE A 136 21.37 17.26 -2.43
CA PHE A 136 20.75 18.56 -2.68
C PHE A 136 21.27 19.68 -1.76
N ASP A 137 21.92 19.35 -0.65
CA ASP A 137 22.56 20.35 0.24
C ASP A 137 23.90 20.81 -0.35
N PRO A 138 24.12 22.12 -0.60
CA PRO A 138 25.37 22.62 -1.16
C PRO A 138 26.58 22.42 -0.23
N LYS A 139 26.35 22.16 1.07
CA LYS A 139 27.39 21.81 2.05
C LYS A 139 27.58 20.30 2.22
N GLY A 140 26.81 19.48 1.49
CA GLY A 140 26.88 18.02 1.53
C GLY A 140 26.55 17.42 2.90
N ARG A 141 25.75 18.11 3.74
CA ARG A 141 25.36 17.58 5.05
C ARG A 141 24.45 16.36 4.85
N LYS A 142 24.81 15.27 5.52
CA LYS A 142 23.99 14.06 5.52
C LYS A 142 22.90 14.19 6.57
N VAL A 143 21.68 13.84 6.19
CA VAL A 143 20.51 13.82 7.06
C VAL A 143 19.92 12.43 6.97
N SER A 144 19.81 11.75 8.11
CA SER A 144 19.16 10.45 8.17
C SER A 144 17.67 10.59 7.95
N ALA A 145 17.10 9.79 7.06
CA ALA A 145 15.70 9.88 6.67
C ALA A 145 15.11 8.48 6.46
N LEU A 146 13.86 8.31 6.90
CA LEU A 146 13.07 7.10 6.74
C LEU A 146 11.72 7.51 6.15
N GLY A 147 11.27 6.81 5.12
CA GLY A 147 9.99 7.11 4.47
C GLY A 147 9.28 5.85 4.02
N LEU A 148 7.95 5.94 4.00
CA LEU A 148 7.05 4.91 3.48
C LEU A 148 6.06 5.58 2.54
N ARG A 149 5.85 4.97 1.37
CA ARG A 149 4.92 5.44 0.34
C ARG A 149 3.94 4.32 0.01
N GLY A 150 2.67 4.53 0.30
CA GLY A 150 1.58 3.68 -0.18
C GLY A 150 1.20 4.02 -1.62
N SER A 151 0.99 3.00 -2.46
CA SER A 151 0.44 3.15 -3.79
C SER A 151 -1.09 3.16 -3.73
N PHE A 152 -1.69 4.35 -3.78
CA PHE A 152 -3.14 4.54 -3.79
C PHE A 152 -3.87 3.72 -4.87
N PRO A 153 -3.37 3.58 -6.12
CA PRO A 153 -4.04 2.79 -7.15
C PRO A 153 -4.08 1.28 -6.87
N SER A 154 -3.03 0.75 -6.21
CA SER A 154 -2.99 -0.67 -5.81
C SER A 154 -3.96 -0.95 -4.67
N TRP A 155 -4.13 0.03 -3.78
CA TRP A 155 -5.08 -0.04 -2.66
C TRP A 155 -6.53 0.05 -3.14
N SER A 156 -6.85 1.01 -4.01
CA SER A 156 -8.19 1.15 -4.59
C SER A 156 -8.60 -0.11 -5.36
N ARG A 157 -7.68 -0.73 -6.11
CA ARG A 157 -7.96 -1.99 -6.82
C ARG A 157 -8.32 -3.15 -5.89
N ARG A 158 -7.74 -3.23 -4.69
CA ARG A 158 -8.13 -4.24 -3.69
C ARG A 158 -9.51 -3.96 -3.09
N LEU A 159 -9.87 -2.69 -2.90
CA LEU A 159 -11.22 -2.29 -2.45
C LEU A 159 -12.30 -2.66 -3.47
N PHE A 160 -12.03 -2.50 -4.78
CA PHE A 160 -12.96 -2.92 -5.83
C PHE A 160 -13.21 -4.44 -5.86
N ILE A 161 -12.25 -5.26 -5.42
CA ILE A 161 -12.44 -6.73 -5.33
C ILE A 161 -13.46 -7.09 -4.25
N PHE A 162 -13.58 -6.29 -3.19
CA PHE A 162 -14.56 -6.54 -2.12
C PHE A 162 -16.01 -6.30 -2.56
N ASN A 163 -16.26 -5.76 -3.76
CA ASN A 163 -17.58 -5.62 -4.40
C ASN A 163 -18.71 -5.13 -3.48
N GLU A 164 -18.38 -4.32 -2.47
CA GLU A 164 -19.37 -3.66 -1.65
C GLU A 164 -19.91 -2.48 -2.45
N LYS A 165 -21.24 -2.40 -2.59
CA LYS A 165 -21.89 -1.22 -3.17
C LYS A 165 -21.61 -0.03 -2.27
N VAL A 166 -20.57 0.74 -2.59
CA VAL A 166 -20.23 1.97 -1.88
C VAL A 166 -21.29 3.01 -2.20
N ARG A 167 -21.99 3.48 -1.16
CA ARG A 167 -22.96 4.57 -1.29
C ARG A 167 -22.22 5.86 -1.62
N THR A 168 -22.65 6.56 -2.66
CA THR A 168 -22.10 7.85 -3.09
C THR A 168 -22.71 9.03 -2.33
N THR A 169 -23.86 8.82 -1.67
CA THR A 169 -24.59 9.84 -0.93
C THR A 169 -24.84 9.40 0.51
N GLU A 170 -24.78 10.35 1.42
CA GLU A 170 -25.05 10.16 2.85
C GLU A 170 -26.52 10.45 3.21
N THR A 171 -27.40 10.46 2.20
CA THR A 171 -28.83 10.70 2.38
C THR A 171 -29.46 9.61 3.24
N GLN A 172 -30.16 10.02 4.29
CA GLN A 172 -30.78 9.12 5.25
C GLN A 172 -32.24 8.86 4.91
N VAL A 173 -32.97 9.88 4.46
CA VAL A 173 -34.41 9.81 4.22
C VAL A 173 -34.76 10.41 2.86
N LEU A 174 -35.59 9.72 2.08
CA LEU A 174 -36.30 10.29 0.94
C LEU A 174 -37.69 10.74 1.39
N VAL A 175 -38.06 11.99 1.13
CA VAL A 175 -39.45 12.46 1.31
C VAL A 175 -40.22 12.27 0.01
N ALA A 176 -41.23 11.41 0.05
CA ALA A 176 -42.01 10.94 -1.09
C ALA A 176 -43.50 11.26 -0.94
N SER A 177 -44.21 11.37 -2.07
CA SER A 177 -45.68 11.46 -2.09
C SER A 177 -46.24 10.73 -3.31
N ALA A 178 -47.39 10.09 -3.15
CA ALA A 178 -48.04 9.34 -4.24
C ALA A 178 -48.96 10.22 -5.12
N LYS A 179 -49.39 11.40 -4.63
CA LYS A 179 -50.35 12.30 -5.31
C LYS A 179 -49.72 13.63 -5.74
N GLU A 180 -50.27 14.25 -6.79
CA GLU A 180 -49.70 15.42 -7.46
C GLU A 180 -49.83 16.76 -6.69
N LYS A 181 -50.62 16.84 -5.62
CA LYS A 181 -50.91 18.10 -4.91
C LYS A 181 -50.22 18.28 -3.55
N LEU A 182 -49.24 17.44 -3.23
CA LEU A 182 -48.58 17.42 -1.91
C LEU A 182 -47.15 17.99 -1.92
N LEU A 183 -46.83 18.91 -2.83
CA LEU A 183 -45.48 19.50 -2.88
C LEU A 183 -45.19 20.39 -1.67
N GLU A 184 -46.14 21.23 -1.26
CA GLU A 184 -45.98 22.15 -0.12
C GLU A 184 -45.71 21.40 1.20
N GLU A 185 -46.46 20.33 1.44
CA GLU A 185 -46.31 19.51 2.65
C GLU A 185 -44.97 18.76 2.67
N ARG A 186 -44.51 18.28 1.51
CA ARG A 186 -43.16 17.69 1.39
C ARG A 186 -42.06 18.70 1.69
N LEU A 187 -42.21 19.95 1.25
CA LEU A 187 -41.25 21.02 1.53
C LEU A 187 -41.22 21.36 3.03
N LYS A 188 -42.37 21.42 3.68
CA LYS A 188 -42.46 21.63 5.15
C LYS A 188 -41.74 20.52 5.91
N LEU A 189 -42.06 19.26 5.62
CA LEU A 189 -41.42 18.11 6.27
C LEU A 189 -39.90 18.08 6.02
N THR A 190 -39.47 18.38 4.79
CA THR A 190 -38.04 18.42 4.44
C THR A 190 -37.32 19.51 5.25
N SER A 191 -37.94 20.68 5.42
CA SER A 191 -37.40 21.77 6.24
C SER A 191 -37.28 21.38 7.72
N GLU A 192 -38.29 20.74 8.28
CA GLU A 192 -38.26 20.23 9.66
C GLU A 192 -37.14 19.21 9.88
N LEU A 193 -37.00 18.26 8.95
CA LEU A 193 -35.96 17.25 9.01
C LEU A 193 -34.55 17.86 8.84
N TRP A 194 -34.38 18.86 7.97
CA TRP A 194 -33.11 19.59 7.86
C TRP A 194 -32.78 20.39 9.12
N ASN A 195 -33.77 21.03 9.75
CA ASN A 195 -33.59 21.72 11.02
C ASN A 195 -33.21 20.75 12.17
N ALA A 196 -33.68 19.50 12.09
CA ALA A 196 -33.27 18.42 13.00
C ALA A 196 -31.88 17.81 12.66
N GLY A 197 -31.20 18.29 11.61
CA GLY A 197 -29.89 17.80 11.17
C GLY A 197 -29.93 16.49 10.39
N ILE A 198 -31.10 16.06 9.92
CA ILE A 198 -31.28 14.83 9.14
C ILE A 198 -31.02 15.12 7.66
N LYS A 199 -30.23 14.26 7.01
CA LYS A 199 -29.91 14.41 5.58
C LYS A 199 -31.04 13.88 4.72
N VAL A 200 -31.85 14.78 4.19
CA VAL A 200 -33.04 14.45 3.38
C VAL A 200 -32.84 14.77 1.91
N PHE A 201 -33.36 13.91 1.05
CA PHE A 201 -33.51 14.15 -0.39
C PHE A 201 -34.99 14.29 -0.76
N LEU A 202 -35.28 15.23 -1.67
CA LEU A 202 -36.62 15.53 -2.15
C LEU A 202 -36.60 15.65 -3.68
N TYR A 203 -37.57 15.04 -4.36
CA TYR A 203 -37.81 15.26 -5.78
C TYR A 203 -38.70 16.48 -6.02
N GLU A 204 -38.22 17.41 -6.85
CA GLU A 204 -38.99 18.59 -7.29
C GLU A 204 -40.20 18.22 -8.15
N LYS A 205 -40.09 17.14 -8.94
CA LYS A 205 -41.17 16.67 -9.82
C LYS A 205 -42.07 15.67 -9.10
N ASN A 206 -43.36 15.70 -9.44
CA ASN A 206 -44.30 14.64 -9.09
C ASN A 206 -44.02 13.41 -9.95
N LEU A 207 -43.07 12.59 -9.50
CA LEU A 207 -42.79 11.28 -10.08
C LEU A 207 -43.72 10.23 -9.48
N MET A 208 -43.99 9.15 -10.23
CA MET A 208 -44.65 7.98 -9.68
C MET A 208 -43.85 7.43 -8.48
N LEU A 209 -44.55 6.96 -7.45
CA LEU A 209 -43.93 6.44 -6.22
C LEU A 209 -42.93 5.32 -6.53
N LEU A 210 -43.22 4.48 -7.53
CA LEU A 210 -42.32 3.41 -7.97
C LEU A 210 -40.94 3.94 -8.39
N SER A 211 -40.88 5.04 -9.15
CA SER A 211 -39.62 5.64 -9.59
C SER A 211 -38.83 6.23 -8.42
N GLN A 212 -39.53 6.72 -7.40
CA GLN A 212 -38.91 7.25 -6.18
C GLN A 212 -38.30 6.13 -5.32
N LEU A 213 -38.98 4.97 -5.24
CA LEU A 213 -38.47 3.78 -4.54
C LEU A 213 -37.28 3.15 -5.29
N GLN A 214 -37.37 3.03 -6.61
CA GLN A 214 -36.24 2.56 -7.44
C GLN A 214 -35.00 3.42 -7.23
N HIS A 215 -35.16 4.74 -7.14
CA HIS A 215 -34.05 5.62 -6.82
C HIS A 215 -33.43 5.34 -5.43
N CYS A 216 -34.25 5.04 -4.42
CA CYS A 216 -33.75 4.67 -3.10
C CYS A 216 -32.95 3.37 -3.15
N GLU A 217 -33.39 2.39 -3.93
CA GLU A 217 -32.68 1.12 -4.11
C GLU A 217 -31.34 1.31 -4.84
N GLU A 218 -31.31 2.16 -5.87
CA GLU A 218 -30.09 2.46 -6.64
C GLU A 218 -29.06 3.24 -5.80
N THR A 219 -29.52 4.23 -5.02
CA THR A 219 -28.65 5.08 -4.19
C THR A 219 -28.39 4.51 -2.79
N GLY A 220 -29.10 3.46 -2.41
CA GLY A 220 -29.00 2.80 -1.11
C GLY A 220 -29.62 3.60 0.05
N ILE A 221 -30.56 4.52 -0.21
CA ILE A 221 -31.24 5.30 0.84
C ILE A 221 -32.04 4.32 1.73
N PRO A 222 -31.85 4.36 3.06
CA PRO A 222 -32.41 3.34 3.95
C PRO A 222 -33.88 3.59 4.32
N LEU A 223 -34.36 4.83 4.26
CA LEU A 223 -35.69 5.21 4.73
C LEU A 223 -36.42 6.09 3.72
N VAL A 224 -37.73 5.89 3.62
CA VAL A 224 -38.63 6.69 2.79
C VAL A 224 -39.80 7.18 3.65
N ALA A 225 -39.95 8.49 3.78
CA ALA A 225 -41.07 9.14 4.44
C ALA A 225 -42.14 9.46 3.39
N ILE A 226 -43.25 8.72 3.40
CA ILE A 226 -44.35 8.86 2.43
C ILE A 226 -45.44 9.75 3.04
N ILE A 227 -45.79 10.84 2.35
CA ILE A 227 -46.88 11.74 2.72
C ILE A 227 -48.10 11.45 1.85
N GLY A 228 -49.25 11.28 2.51
CA GLY A 228 -50.56 11.19 1.87
C GLY A 228 -51.61 12.05 2.60
N GLU A 229 -52.74 12.27 1.94
CA GLU A 229 -53.82 13.13 2.46
C GLU A 229 -54.47 12.56 3.73
N GLN A 230 -54.55 11.22 3.86
CA GLN A 230 -55.12 10.58 5.04
C GLN A 230 -54.18 10.70 6.24
N GLU A 231 -52.88 10.57 6.02
CA GLU A 231 -51.84 10.70 7.03
C GLU A 231 -51.76 12.13 7.57
N LEU A 232 -51.93 13.13 6.70
CA LEU A 232 -52.03 14.54 7.10
C LEU A 232 -53.31 14.80 7.92
N SER A 233 -54.43 14.21 7.52
CA SER A 233 -55.71 14.35 8.24
C SER A 233 -55.64 13.75 9.65
N ASN A 234 -54.96 12.61 9.80
CA ASN A 234 -54.81 11.92 11.09
C ASN A 234 -53.82 12.61 12.05
N CYS A 235 -52.92 13.45 11.55
CA CYS A 235 -52.03 14.26 12.40
C CYS A 235 -52.68 15.55 12.93
N ALA A 236 -53.83 15.96 12.36
CA ALA A 236 -54.54 17.18 12.75
C ALA A 236 -55.55 16.97 13.91
N THR A 237 -55.67 15.74 14.42
CA THR A 237 -56.46 15.33 15.60
C THR A 237 -55.56 14.92 16.75
#